data_AF-A0A232EX91-F1
#
_entry.id   AF-A0A232EX91-F1
#
_cell.length_a   1.000
_cell.length_b   1.000
_cell.length_c   1.000
_cell.angle_alpha   90.00
_cell.angle_beta   90.00
_cell.angle_gamma   90.00
#
_symmetry.space_group_name_H-M   'P 1'
#
loop_
_entity.id
_entity.type
_entity.pdbx_description
1 polymer ?
#
loop_
_entity_poly.entity_id
_entity_poly.type
_entity_poly.pdbx_seq_one_letter_code
_entity_poly.pdbx_strand_id
1 'polypeptide(L)'
;MLQIAIFSSCFEKRKQFIISLLVLQYGTVLEYDAIYYRKVSLHLKNSDFYFILCFVLPLNFPEEQFCLTLHSIYHMTDQGTPFFKHIGNIPYSPRWEPKQMIAKALQRVLDAEMPFFKIYYILMPVLDKFF
;
A
#
# COMPACT_ATOMS: atom_id res chain seq x y z
N MET A 1 -25.17 -11.40 -19.03
CA MET A 1 -25.09 -9.92 -19.16
C MET A 1 -24.79 -9.21 -17.83
N LEU A 2 -25.50 -9.48 -16.73
CA LEU A 2 -25.26 -8.80 -15.44
C LEU A 2 -23.83 -8.97 -14.87
N GLN A 3 -23.27 -10.18 -14.93
CA GLN A 3 -21.89 -10.44 -14.44
C GLN A 3 -20.82 -9.69 -15.23
N ILE A 4 -20.99 -9.55 -16.55
CA ILE A 4 -20.06 -8.81 -17.41
C ILE A 4 -20.10 -7.31 -17.06
N ALA A 5 -21.31 -6.77 -16.81
CA ALA A 5 -21.48 -5.39 -16.40
C ALA A 5 -20.83 -5.10 -15.04
N ILE A 6 -20.99 -6.00 -14.06
CA ILE A 6 -20.34 -5.89 -12.75
C ILE A 6 -18.81 -5.92 -12.91
N PHE A 7 -18.28 -6.89 -13.66
CA PHE A 7 -16.84 -7.01 -13.88
C PHE A 7 -16.25 -5.76 -14.55
N SER A 8 -16.94 -5.23 -15.58
CA SER A 8 -16.54 -4.01 -16.28
C SER A 8 -16.57 -2.79 -15.35
N SER A 9 -17.59 -2.67 -14.50
CA SER A 9 -17.67 -1.60 -13.50
C SER A 9 -16.52 -1.67 -12.49
N CYS A 10 -16.25 -2.84 -11.91
CA CYS A 10 -15.13 -3.04 -10.97
C CYS A 10 -13.77 -2.76 -11.64
N PHE A 11 -13.59 -3.17 -12.89
CA PHE A 11 -12.39 -2.85 -13.67
C PHE A 11 -12.19 -1.34 -13.80
N GLU A 12 -13.24 -0.61 -14.19
CA GLU A 12 -13.16 0.84 -14.35
C GLU A 12 -12.88 1.54 -13.01
N LYS A 13 -13.47 1.05 -11.90
CA LYS A 13 -13.19 1.57 -10.57
C LYS A 13 -11.75 1.36 -10.14
N ARG A 14 -11.17 0.17 -10.38
CA ARG A 14 -9.74 -0.07 -10.12
C ARG A 14 -8.85 0.86 -10.94
N LYS A 15 -9.15 1.00 -12.23
CA LYS A 15 -8.43 1.91 -13.12
C LYS A 15 -8.48 3.36 -12.62
N GLN A 16 -9.65 3.86 -12.25
CA GLN A 16 -9.82 5.19 -11.68
C GLN A 16 -9.01 5.37 -10.39
N PHE A 17 -8.98 4.36 -9.52
CA PHE A 17 -8.16 4.39 -8.32
C PHE A 17 -6.67 4.50 -8.63
N ILE A 18 -6.15 3.61 -9.48
CA ILE A 18 -4.73 3.62 -9.87
C ILE A 18 -4.36 4.94 -10.52
N ILE A 19 -5.14 5.44 -11.50
CA ILE A 19 -4.87 6.72 -12.17
C ILE A 19 -4.85 7.87 -11.15
N SER A 20 -5.82 7.93 -10.25
CA SER A 20 -5.86 8.95 -9.20
C SER A 20 -4.60 8.91 -8.33
N LEU A 21 -4.14 7.71 -7.99
CA LEU A 21 -2.92 7.50 -7.21
C LEU A 21 -1.67 7.92 -7.99
N LEU A 22 -1.57 7.59 -9.29
CA LEU A 22 -0.47 8.02 -10.16
C LEU A 22 -0.38 9.55 -10.26
N VAL A 23 -1.52 10.24 -10.33
CA VAL A 23 -1.57 11.70 -10.37
C VAL A 23 -1.19 12.31 -9.02
N LEU A 24 -1.73 11.78 -7.92
CA LEU A 24 -1.50 12.31 -6.58
C LEU A 24 -0.09 12.04 -6.05
N GLN A 25 0.57 10.99 -6.52
CA GLN A 25 1.87 10.51 -6.03
C GLN A 25 2.88 10.40 -7.19
N TYR A 26 2.76 11.30 -8.17
CA TYR A 26 3.68 11.36 -9.28
C TYR A 26 5.13 11.51 -8.79
N GLY A 27 6.05 10.71 -9.33
CA GLY A 27 7.47 10.68 -8.94
C GLY A 27 7.81 9.72 -7.80
N THR A 28 6.82 9.17 -7.09
CA THR A 28 7.05 8.10 -6.10
C THR A 28 6.63 6.72 -6.60
N VAL A 29 5.98 6.61 -7.75
CA VAL A 29 5.51 5.33 -8.30
C VAL A 29 6.71 4.51 -8.80
N LEU A 30 6.81 3.26 -8.34
CA LEU A 30 7.80 2.30 -8.82
C LEU A 30 7.27 1.44 -9.96
N GLU A 31 6.09 0.84 -9.74
CA GLU A 31 5.44 -0.05 -10.68
C GLU A 31 3.92 -0.02 -10.46
N TYR A 32 3.17 -0.33 -11.50
CA TYR A 32 1.74 -0.64 -11.39
C TYR A 32 1.34 -1.65 -12.45
N ASP A 33 0.27 -2.38 -12.18
CA ASP A 33 -0.35 -3.29 -13.13
C ASP A 33 -1.16 -2.49 -14.17
N ALA A 34 -0.58 -2.29 -15.35
CA ALA A 34 -1.20 -1.55 -16.44
C ALA A 34 -2.29 -2.35 -17.20
N ILE A 35 -2.44 -3.65 -16.93
CA ILE A 35 -3.39 -4.52 -17.62
C ILE A 35 -4.69 -4.61 -16.81
N TYR A 36 -4.61 -4.98 -15.53
CA TYR A 36 -5.78 -5.23 -14.69
C TYR A 36 -5.97 -4.22 -13.55
N TYR A 37 -5.03 -3.28 -13.39
CA TYR A 37 -5.07 -2.23 -12.36
C TYR A 37 -5.23 -2.79 -10.94
N ARG A 38 -4.63 -3.96 -10.66
CA ARG A 38 -4.76 -4.64 -9.38
C ARG A 38 -3.66 -4.34 -8.38
N LYS A 39 -2.56 -3.75 -8.81
CA LYS A 39 -1.41 -3.50 -7.94
C LYS A 39 -0.73 -2.18 -8.31
N VAL A 40 -0.27 -1.45 -7.29
CA VAL A 40 0.68 -0.33 -7.44
C VAL A 40 1.61 -0.26 -6.25
N SER A 41 2.89 -0.01 -6.53
CA SER A 41 3.95 0.11 -5.53
C SER A 41 4.51 1.53 -5.57
N LEU A 42 4.64 2.15 -4.40
CA LEU A 42 5.17 3.50 -4.20
C LEU A 42 6.43 3.47 -3.35
N HIS A 43 7.45 4.22 -3.73
CA HIS A 43 8.61 4.53 -2.90
C HIS A 43 8.39 5.85 -2.16
N LEU A 44 8.08 5.75 -0.87
CA LEU A 44 7.72 6.89 -0.03
C LEU A 44 8.79 7.13 1.03
N LYS A 45 8.75 8.33 1.62
CA LYS A 45 9.60 8.69 2.75
C LYS A 45 8.79 9.32 3.87
N ASN A 46 9.20 9.08 5.11
CA ASN A 46 8.79 9.85 6.26
C ASN A 46 10.01 10.25 7.10
N SER A 47 10.29 11.57 7.16
CA SER A 47 11.59 12.08 7.62
C SER A 47 12.73 11.43 6.80
N ASP A 48 13.70 10.80 7.45
CA ASP A 48 14.85 10.15 6.81
C ASP A 48 14.65 8.64 6.53
N PHE A 49 13.43 8.13 6.74
CA PHE A 49 13.12 6.71 6.54
C PHE A 49 12.37 6.50 5.23
N TYR A 50 12.96 5.72 4.33
CA TYR A 50 12.37 5.33 3.05
C TYR A 50 11.76 3.93 3.12
N PHE A 51 10.65 3.73 2.42
CA PHE A 51 9.95 2.44 2.38
C PHE A 51 9.16 2.27 1.10
N ILE A 52 8.78 1.02 0.81
CA ILE A 52 7.88 0.71 -0.30
C ILE A 52 6.49 0.45 0.25
N LEU A 53 5.48 1.14 -0.29
CA LEU A 53 4.08 0.94 0.02
C LEU A 53 3.37 0.32 -1.17
N CYS A 54 2.79 -0.87 -0.99
CA CYS A 54 2.10 -1.61 -2.03
C CYS A 54 0.59 -1.64 -1.76
N PHE A 55 -0.20 -1.13 -2.71
CA PHE A 55 -1.64 -1.32 -2.77
C PHE A 55 -1.97 -2.55 -3.60
N VAL A 56 -2.87 -3.40 -3.11
CA VAL A 56 -3.42 -4.54 -3.85
C VAL A 56 -4.94 -4.44 -3.87
N LEU A 57 -5.52 -4.26 -5.06
CA LEU A 57 -6.95 -4.13 -5.26
C LEU A 57 -7.58 -5.49 -5.59
N PRO A 58 -8.62 -5.91 -4.83
CA PRO A 58 -9.36 -7.13 -5.13
C PRO A 58 -10.18 -7.01 -6.41
N LEU A 59 -10.63 -8.15 -6.93
CA LEU A 59 -11.49 -8.18 -8.13
C LEU A 59 -12.84 -7.50 -7.90
N ASN A 60 -13.32 -7.51 -6.65
CA ASN A 60 -14.59 -6.93 -6.23
C ASN A 60 -14.47 -5.47 -5.77
N PHE A 61 -13.30 -4.83 -5.93
CA PHE A 61 -13.14 -3.41 -5.63
C PHE A 61 -14.18 -2.56 -6.41
N PRO A 62 -14.85 -1.57 -5.78
CA PRO A 62 -14.61 -1.05 -4.43
C PRO A 62 -15.42 -1.69 -3.31
N GLU A 63 -16.34 -2.62 -3.58
CA GLU A 63 -17.15 -3.25 -2.51
C GLU A 63 -16.26 -3.96 -1.49
N GLU A 64 -15.20 -4.60 -1.97
CA GLU A 64 -14.11 -5.11 -1.15
C GLU A 64 -12.97 -4.08 -1.07
N GLN A 65 -12.56 -3.77 0.17
CA GLN A 65 -11.44 -2.89 0.48
C GLN A 65 -10.12 -3.41 -0.11
N PHE A 66 -9.24 -2.51 -0.52
CA PHE A 66 -7.87 -2.84 -0.93
C PHE A 66 -7.00 -3.29 0.27
N CYS A 67 -6.00 -4.11 0.00
CA CYS A 67 -4.94 -4.44 0.95
C CYS A 67 -3.77 -3.47 0.80
N LEU A 68 -3.12 -3.16 1.91
CA LEU A 68 -1.97 -2.27 1.95
C LEU A 68 -0.82 -2.93 2.71
N THR A 69 0.35 -2.97 2.09
CA THR A 69 1.55 -3.59 2.68
C THR A 69 2.71 -2.62 2.63
N LEU A 70 3.41 -2.45 3.74
CA LEU A 70 4.65 -1.70 3.84
C LEU A 70 5.82 -2.67 3.80
N HIS A 71 6.80 -2.43 2.94
CA HIS A 71 8.05 -3.18 2.85
C HIS A 71 9.22 -2.29 3.30
N SER A 72 10.05 -2.86 4.16
CA SER A 72 11.38 -2.34 4.49
C SER A 72 12.28 -2.44 3.27
N ILE A 73 13.10 -1.41 3.02
CA ILE A 73 14.21 -1.50 2.07
C ILE A 73 15.56 -1.72 2.76
N TYR A 74 15.57 -1.85 4.09
CA TYR A 74 16.78 -1.94 4.90
C TYR A 74 16.97 -3.30 5.56
N HIS A 75 15.90 -4.08 5.70
CA HIS A 75 15.90 -5.31 6.50
C HIS A 75 15.33 -6.48 5.70
N MET A 76 15.98 -7.62 5.84
CA MET A 76 15.54 -8.91 5.35
C MET A 76 15.14 -9.77 6.53
N THR A 77 14.19 -10.67 6.33
CA THR A 77 13.92 -11.78 7.25
C THR A 77 15.04 -12.81 7.14
N ASP A 78 15.12 -13.74 8.09
CA ASP A 78 16.06 -14.87 8.07
C ASP A 78 15.93 -15.76 6.82
N GLN A 79 14.79 -15.65 6.13
CA GLN A 79 14.51 -16.35 4.88
C GLN A 79 14.95 -15.57 3.64
N GLY A 80 15.63 -14.43 3.80
CA GLY A 80 16.13 -13.61 2.71
C GLY A 80 15.04 -12.85 1.94
N THR A 81 13.89 -12.57 2.58
CA THR A 81 12.83 -11.74 1.98
C THR A 81 12.74 -10.38 2.69
N PRO A 82 12.43 -9.27 2.01
CA PRO A 82 12.30 -7.98 2.67
C PRO A 82 11.25 -8.02 3.78
N PHE A 83 11.61 -7.53 4.96
CA PHE A 83 10.66 -7.42 6.06
C PHE A 83 9.46 -6.57 5.62
N PHE A 84 8.25 -7.06 5.89
CA PHE A 84 7.03 -6.37 5.50
C PHE A 84 5.96 -6.43 6.58
N LYS A 85 5.00 -5.52 6.50
CA LYS A 85 3.86 -5.46 7.41
C LYS A 85 2.58 -5.10 6.66
N HIS A 86 1.52 -5.83 6.93
CA HIS A 86 0.18 -5.49 6.47
C HIS A 86 -0.42 -4.37 7.32
N ILE A 87 -0.99 -3.36 6.66
CA ILE A 87 -1.61 -2.22 7.33
C ILE A 87 -3.10 -2.51 7.51
N GLY A 88 -3.49 -2.83 8.74
CA GLY A 88 -4.88 -3.06 9.12
C GLY A 88 -5.63 -1.78 9.53
N ASN A 89 -6.93 -1.91 9.76
CA ASN A 89 -7.81 -0.84 10.29
C ASN A 89 -7.74 0.46 9.47
N ILE A 90 -7.70 0.34 8.15
CA ILE A 90 -7.78 1.49 7.24
C ILE A 90 -9.24 1.95 7.19
N PRO A 91 -9.55 3.22 7.49
CA PRO A 91 -10.89 3.75 7.29
C PRO A 91 -11.28 3.60 5.82
N TYR A 92 -12.44 2.98 5.56
CA TYR A 92 -12.86 2.65 4.21
C TYR A 92 -14.37 2.83 4.01
N SER A 93 -14.74 3.31 2.83
CA SER A 93 -16.10 3.23 2.33
C SER A 93 -16.06 3.00 0.82
N PRO A 94 -16.82 2.04 0.28
CA PRO A 94 -16.88 1.76 -1.17
C PRO A 94 -17.42 2.95 -1.98
N ARG A 95 -18.09 3.90 -1.31
CA ARG A 95 -18.71 5.09 -1.91
C ARG A 95 -17.78 6.29 -1.99
N TRP A 96 -16.60 6.23 -1.39
CA TRP A 96 -15.66 7.34 -1.43
C TRP A 96 -15.03 7.48 -2.81
N GLU A 97 -14.73 8.73 -3.17
CA GLU A 97 -13.91 9.00 -4.34
C GLU A 97 -12.48 8.49 -4.11
N PRO A 98 -11.77 8.02 -5.16
CA PRO A 98 -10.43 7.48 -5.02
C PRO A 98 -9.46 8.37 -4.25
N LYS A 99 -9.48 9.68 -4.52
CA LYS A 99 -8.64 10.66 -3.82
C LYS A 99 -8.84 10.60 -2.30
N GLN A 100 -10.08 10.45 -1.83
CA GLN A 100 -10.39 10.35 -0.41
C GLN A 100 -9.90 9.01 0.17
N MET A 101 -10.13 7.90 -0.54
CA MET A 101 -9.62 6.58 -0.12
C MET A 101 -8.10 6.59 0.03
N ILE A 102 -7.39 7.14 -0.96
CA ILE A 102 -5.92 7.25 -0.97
C ILE A 102 -5.46 8.13 0.19
N ALA A 103 -6.06 9.30 0.40
CA ALA A 103 -5.68 10.20 1.48
C ALA A 103 -5.85 9.54 2.86
N LYS A 104 -6.94 8.82 3.09
CA LYS A 104 -7.19 8.09 4.35
C LYS A 104 -6.22 6.93 4.55
N ALA A 105 -5.87 6.21 3.49
CA ALA A 105 -4.86 5.15 3.53
C ALA A 105 -3.48 5.70 3.90
N LEU A 106 -3.03 6.75 3.22
CA LEU A 106 -1.73 7.37 3.47
C LEU A 106 -1.67 7.96 4.89
N GLN A 107 -2.73 8.62 5.35
CA GLN A 107 -2.81 9.10 6.73
C GLN A 107 -2.65 7.95 7.74
N ARG A 108 -3.34 6.82 7.52
CA ARG A 108 -3.25 5.63 8.38
C ARG A 108 -1.84 5.01 8.40
N VAL A 109 -1.07 5.12 7.32
CA VAL A 109 0.34 4.70 7.27
C VAL A 109 1.20 5.61 8.13
N LEU A 110 1.01 6.93 8.01
CA LEU A 110 1.77 7.93 8.76
C LEU A 110 1.52 7.82 10.27
N ASP A 111 0.25 7.64 10.67
CA ASP A 111 -0.15 7.67 12.08
C ASP A 111 0.32 6.45 12.89
N ALA A 112 0.32 5.26 12.29
CA ALA A 112 0.41 4.03 13.07
C ALA A 112 1.73 3.29 12.97
N GLU A 113 2.47 3.41 11.87
CA GLU A 113 3.54 2.46 11.56
C GLU A 113 4.94 3.03 11.79
N MET A 114 5.06 4.34 11.71
CA MET A 114 6.32 5.03 11.81
C MET A 114 6.96 4.97 13.21
N PRO A 115 6.21 4.95 14.33
CA PRO A 115 6.79 4.72 15.65
C PRO A 115 7.36 3.30 15.81
N PHE A 116 6.69 2.27 15.28
CA PHE A 116 7.10 0.87 15.44
C PHE A 116 8.24 0.46 14.51
N PHE A 117 8.22 0.91 13.25
CA PHE A 117 9.29 0.61 12.30
C PHE A 117 10.62 1.29 12.67
N LYS A 118 10.58 2.52 13.20
CA LYS A 118 11.77 3.22 13.72
C LYS A 118 12.35 2.54 14.97
N ILE A 119 11.52 2.00 15.87
CA ILE A 119 11.99 1.27 17.04
C ILE A 119 12.66 -0.05 16.64
N TYR A 120 12.09 -0.80 15.69
CA TYR A 120 12.73 -1.99 15.14
C TYR A 120 14.07 -1.68 14.45
N TYR A 121 14.18 -0.55 13.73
CA TYR A 121 15.43 -0.06 13.13
C TYR A 121 16.53 0.22 14.18
N ILE A 122 16.17 0.69 15.38
CA ILE A 122 17.15 0.94 16.45
C ILE A 122 17.53 -0.37 17.17
N LEU A 123 16.60 -1.30 17.35
CA LEU A 123 16.79 -2.47 18.20
C LEU A 123 17.33 -3.72 17.49
N MET A 124 17.07 -3.93 16.19
CA MET A 124 17.59 -5.12 15.48
C MET A 124 19.14 -5.19 15.44
N PRO A 125 19.88 -4.11 15.11
CA PRO A 125 21.35 -4.15 15.14
C PRO A 125 21.93 -4.43 16.54
N VAL A 126 21.12 -4.22 17.59
CA VAL A 126 21.48 -4.51 18.98
C VAL A 126 21.16 -5.97 19.31
N LEU A 127 20.00 -6.49 18.92
CA LEU A 127 19.57 -7.86 19.19
C LEU A 127 20.35 -8.91 18.38
N ASP A 128 20.73 -8.62 17.13
CA ASP A 128 21.57 -9.49 16.30
C ASP A 128 23.00 -9.66 16.85
N LYS A 129 23.41 -8.85 17.84
CA LYS A 129 24.69 -9.01 18.56
C LYS A 129 24.59 -9.90 19.80
N PHE A 130 23.38 -10.30 20.19
CA PHE A 130 23.12 -11.08 21.40
C PHE A 130 22.59 -12.50 21.12
N PHE A 131 22.51 -12.91 19.85
CA PHE A 131 22.18 -14.27 19.41
C PHE A 131 23.22 -14.79 18.41
#